data_AF-A0A7Y1ZS53-F1
#
_entry.id   AF-A0A7Y1ZS53-F1
#
_cell.length_a   1.000
_cell.length_b   1.000
_cell.length_c   1.000
_cell.angle_alpha   90.00
_cell.angle_beta   90.00
_cell.angle_gamma   90.00
#
_symmetry.space_group_name_H-M   'P 1'
#
loop_
_entity.id
_entity.type
_entity.pdbx_description
1 polymer ?
#
loop_
_entity_poly.entity_id
_entity_poly.type
_entity_poly.pdbx_seq_one_letter_code
_entity_poly.pdbx_strand_id
1 'polypeptide(L)'
;MRRFSTGISILLVWVLLGITFSACEENVNPFREEARYFTLFGALDMNADSQFVRVSPIRQEVDFDEGGPIDAVLTTFDLTDGSILPWTDSLFTFDDGSQGHVFFAPLRIQPGHTYRIEVERSDGIIASAETTVPALPVPVVDPVSDAGSLFITQSVRWLGVEYDPFNVETYYRFLTAPGAPFTDVAVEYDPANRSPDTANGWRIQVDLSSDKDKIIEVVPQPGNLTFMGIGMGITVLDDQFDPPGGRFDPEVLVQPGVFSNVENGFGFVGAMGRFTVEWIIPDDIVRNLGYVPPQQNP
;
A
#
# COMPACT_ATOMS: atom_id res chain seq x y z
N MET A 1 -68.46 16.84 50.47
CA MET A 1 -67.50 16.28 49.50
C MET A 1 -67.27 17.29 48.37
N ARG A 2 -66.05 17.40 47.85
CA ARG A 2 -65.58 18.22 46.71
C ARG A 2 -65.19 19.68 46.98
N ARG A 3 -63.93 19.88 47.38
CA ARG A 3 -63.10 21.08 47.06
C ARG A 3 -61.62 20.70 47.07
N PHE A 4 -61.16 20.01 46.03
CA PHE A 4 -59.73 19.78 45.73
C PHE A 4 -59.64 19.44 44.24
N SER A 5 -59.51 20.44 43.35
CA SER A 5 -59.19 20.16 41.94
C SER A 5 -58.60 21.33 41.15
N THR A 6 -58.63 22.57 41.66
CA THR A 6 -58.20 23.74 40.87
C THR A 6 -56.70 24.04 40.93
N GLY A 7 -56.00 23.65 42.00
CA GLY A 7 -54.56 23.93 42.16
C GLY A 7 -53.63 23.04 41.33
N ILE A 8 -54.04 21.79 41.07
CA ILE A 8 -53.23 20.80 40.35
C ILE A 8 -53.20 21.10 38.84
N SER A 9 -54.28 21.63 38.27
CA SER A 9 -54.36 21.98 36.84
C SER A 9 -53.45 23.15 36.45
N ILE A 10 -53.26 24.14 37.31
CA ILE A 10 -52.39 25.29 37.00
C ILE A 10 -50.92 24.88 37.03
N LEU A 11 -50.54 24.03 37.99
CA LEU A 11 -49.17 23.51 38.10
C LEU A 11 -48.80 22.63 36.88
N LEU A 12 -49.74 21.80 36.42
CA LEU A 12 -49.54 20.96 35.22
C LEU A 12 -49.39 21.79 33.95
N VAL A 13 -50.15 22.87 33.79
CA VAL A 13 -50.01 23.77 32.63
C VAL A 13 -48.66 24.49 32.65
N TRP A 14 -48.18 24.95 33.80
CA TRP A 14 -46.86 25.58 33.91
C TRP A 14 -45.70 24.61 33.69
N VAL A 15 -45.82 23.36 34.17
CA VAL A 15 -44.83 22.31 33.90
C VAL A 15 -44.83 21.93 32.41
N LEU A 16 -45.99 21.81 31.77
CA LEU A 16 -46.07 21.51 30.34
C LEU A 16 -45.51 22.66 29.48
N LEU A 17 -45.76 23.91 29.87
CA LEU A 17 -45.24 25.10 29.18
C LEU A 17 -43.72 25.25 29.34
N GLY A 18 -43.17 24.84 30.49
CA GLY A 18 -41.73 24.81 30.73
C GLY A 18 -40.99 23.78 29.87
N ILE A 19 -41.62 22.62 29.62
CA ILE A 19 -41.04 21.56 28.78
C ILE A 19 -41.01 21.96 27.30
N THR A 20 -41.95 22.81 26.84
CA THR A 20 -41.95 23.29 25.44
C THR A 20 -40.86 24.32 25.13
N PHE A 21 -40.27 24.99 26.13
CA PHE A 21 -39.22 25.98 25.92
C PHE A 21 -37.80 25.40 25.87
N SER A 22 -37.58 24.15 26.32
CA SER A 22 -36.27 23.49 26.19
C SER A 22 -36.15 22.59 24.96
N ALA A 23 -37.17 22.53 24.11
CA ALA A 23 -37.22 21.64 22.95
C ALA A 23 -36.81 22.32 21.63
N CYS A 24 -36.42 23.59 21.66
CA CYS A 24 -36.09 24.36 20.46
C CYS A 24 -34.69 24.97 20.55
N GLU A 25 -33.64 24.15 20.56
CA GLU A 25 -32.37 24.58 19.96
C GLU A 25 -31.49 23.38 19.56
N GLU A 26 -32.02 22.44 18.78
CA GLU A 26 -31.17 21.61 17.93
C GLU A 26 -30.76 22.45 16.71
N ASN A 27 -29.86 23.42 16.94
CA ASN A 27 -29.20 24.09 15.84
C ASN A 27 -28.18 23.10 15.25
N VAL A 28 -28.62 22.34 14.24
CA VAL A 28 -27.71 21.54 13.41
C VAL A 28 -26.86 22.55 12.66
N ASN A 29 -25.68 22.86 13.20
CA ASN A 29 -24.69 23.66 12.49
C ASN A 29 -24.06 22.76 11.42
N PRO A 30 -24.36 22.96 10.12
CA PRO A 30 -23.79 22.13 9.06
C PRO A 30 -22.28 22.40 8.88
N PHE A 31 -21.76 23.47 9.49
CA PHE A 31 -20.35 23.82 9.51
C PHE A 31 -19.75 23.42 10.86
N ARG A 32 -19.21 22.21 10.95
CA ARG A 32 -18.15 21.95 11.93
C ARG A 32 -16.89 22.58 11.38
N GLU A 33 -16.35 23.59 12.07
CA GLU A 33 -14.98 24.02 11.84
C GLU A 33 -14.07 22.85 12.20
N GLU A 34 -13.69 22.07 11.19
CA GLU A 34 -12.66 21.06 11.35
C GLU A 34 -11.32 21.74 11.12
N ALA A 35 -10.42 21.65 12.11
CA ALA A 35 -9.07 22.17 12.04
C ALA A 35 -8.20 21.30 11.11
N ARG A 36 -8.56 21.29 9.82
CA ARG A 36 -7.87 20.56 8.76
C ARG A 36 -7.46 21.54 7.68
N TYR A 37 -6.20 21.47 7.29
CA TYR A 37 -5.58 22.53 6.48
C TYR A 37 -4.91 22.02 5.22
N PHE A 38 -4.57 20.74 5.17
CA PHE A 38 -3.92 20.11 4.03
C PHE A 38 -4.54 18.76 3.71
N THR A 39 -4.46 18.41 2.44
CA THR A 39 -4.63 17.05 1.94
C THR A 39 -3.27 16.53 1.47
N LEU A 40 -2.85 15.37 1.97
CA LEU A 40 -1.58 14.73 1.62
C LEU A 40 -1.86 13.39 0.94
N PHE A 41 -1.19 13.11 -0.17
CA PHE A 41 -1.24 11.80 -0.81
C PHE A 41 0.14 11.37 -1.29
N GLY A 42 0.57 10.18 -0.88
CA GLY A 42 1.81 9.60 -1.35
C GLY A 42 2.03 8.20 -0.85
N ALA A 43 3.09 7.57 -1.34
CA ALA A 43 3.63 6.36 -0.74
C ALA A 43 5.16 6.38 -0.83
N LEU A 44 5.82 5.95 0.22
CA LEU A 44 7.27 5.81 0.28
C LEU A 44 7.65 4.46 -0.32
N ASP A 45 8.37 4.46 -1.44
CA ASP A 45 8.85 3.23 -2.10
C ASP A 45 10.32 2.98 -1.76
N MET A 46 10.58 1.87 -1.08
CA MET A 46 11.92 1.41 -0.71
C MET A 46 12.83 1.15 -1.92
N ASN A 47 12.26 0.89 -3.10
CA ASN A 47 13.00 0.61 -4.32
C ASN A 47 13.30 1.86 -5.16
N ALA A 48 12.78 3.02 -4.75
CA ALA A 48 12.97 4.28 -5.44
C ALA A 48 14.09 5.11 -4.81
N ASP A 49 14.87 5.79 -5.66
CA ASP A 49 15.91 6.74 -5.23
C ASP A 49 15.34 8.13 -4.88
N SER A 50 14.09 8.38 -5.26
CA SER A 50 13.37 9.63 -5.02
C SER A 50 11.94 9.34 -4.62
N GLN A 51 11.39 10.19 -3.77
CA GLN A 51 10.03 10.08 -3.26
C GLN A 51 9.19 11.28 -3.69
N PHE A 52 7.88 11.08 -3.78
CA PHE A 52 6.92 12.09 -4.22
C PHE A 52 5.70 12.09 -3.30
N VAL A 53 5.30 13.28 -2.85
CA VAL A 53 4.09 13.49 -2.05
C VAL A 53 3.31 14.64 -2.66
N ARG A 54 2.07 14.39 -3.02
CA ARG A 54 1.13 15.43 -3.43
C ARG A 54 0.61 16.14 -2.18
N VAL A 55 0.66 17.46 -2.20
CA VAL A 55 0.11 18.30 -1.13
C VAL A 55 -0.92 19.24 -1.75
N SER A 56 -2.06 19.42 -1.09
CA SER A 56 -3.09 20.35 -1.53
C SER A 56 -3.65 21.11 -0.34
N PRO A 57 -3.56 22.46 -0.31
CA PRO A 57 -4.12 23.23 0.79
C PRO A 57 -5.66 23.18 0.74
N ILE A 58 -6.27 23.04 1.91
CA ILE A 58 -7.72 23.15 2.08
C ILE A 58 -8.03 24.64 2.25
N ARG A 59 -8.57 25.25 1.19
CA ARG A 59 -8.87 26.68 1.16
C ARG A 59 -10.30 26.93 1.63
N GLN A 60 -10.49 28.01 2.39
CA GLN A 60 -11.83 28.47 2.77
C GLN A 60 -12.51 29.29 1.66
N GLU A 61 -11.71 29.83 0.74
CA GLU A 61 -12.16 30.63 -0.39
C GLU A 61 -11.89 29.88 -1.69
N VAL A 62 -12.81 30.01 -2.65
CA VAL A 62 -12.64 29.47 -4.00
C VAL A 62 -11.60 30.32 -4.73
N ASP A 63 -10.42 29.75 -4.91
CA ASP A 63 -9.39 30.32 -5.79
C ASP A 63 -9.41 29.55 -7.11
N PHE A 64 -9.42 30.30 -8.22
CA PHE A 64 -9.42 29.74 -9.57
C PHE A 64 -8.00 29.61 -10.13
N ASP A 65 -6.98 30.09 -9.42
CA ASP A 65 -5.57 29.91 -9.77
C ASP A 65 -4.98 28.69 -9.03
N GLU A 66 -5.33 27.49 -9.52
CA GLU A 66 -4.82 26.22 -8.98
C GLU A 66 -3.30 26.04 -9.16
N GLY A 67 -2.65 26.89 -9.98
CA GLY A 67 -1.22 26.82 -10.30
C GLY A 67 -0.31 27.81 -9.56
N GLY A 68 -0.87 28.66 -8.70
CA GLY A 68 -0.09 29.59 -7.89
C GLY A 68 0.78 28.89 -6.82
N PRO A 69 1.81 29.56 -6.28
CA PRO A 69 2.59 29.00 -5.17
C PRO A 69 1.70 28.73 -3.95
N ILE A 70 2.04 27.70 -3.17
CA ILE A 70 1.37 27.39 -1.91
C ILE A 70 2.24 27.74 -0.70
N ASP A 71 1.58 28.09 0.40
CA ASP A 71 2.22 28.27 1.70
C ASP A 71 2.34 26.91 2.41
N ALA A 72 3.34 26.14 2.00
CA ALA A 72 3.60 24.80 2.54
C ALA A 72 5.10 24.46 2.46
N VAL A 73 5.66 24.02 3.57
CA VAL A 73 7.01 23.43 3.64
C VAL A 73 6.84 21.97 4.04
N LEU A 74 7.23 21.05 3.16
CA LEU A 74 7.21 19.62 3.44
C LEU A 74 8.57 19.15 3.97
N THR A 75 8.54 18.42 5.08
CA THR A 75 9.73 17.83 5.71
C THR A 75 9.46 16.38 6.06
N THR A 76 10.45 15.51 5.86
CA THR A 76 10.44 14.14 6.40
C THR A 76 11.39 14.05 7.58
N PHE A 77 10.93 13.35 8.62
CA PHE A 77 11.68 12.96 9.79
C PHE A 77 11.76 11.44 9.80
N ASP A 78 12.97 10.90 9.83
CA ASP A 78 13.20 9.50 10.16
C ASP A 78 13.16 9.38 11.68
N LEU A 79 12.11 8.75 12.22
CA LEU A 79 11.93 8.59 13.66
C LEU A 79 12.82 7.49 14.24
N THR A 80 13.45 6.68 13.38
CA THR A 80 14.36 5.60 13.78
C THR A 80 15.78 6.11 14.00
N ASP A 81 16.30 6.95 13.11
CA ASP A 81 17.67 7.50 13.23
C ASP A 81 17.76 9.01 13.54
N GLY A 82 16.62 9.71 13.51
CA GLY A 82 16.51 11.14 13.80
C GLY A 82 16.92 12.06 12.65
N SER A 83 17.14 11.53 11.45
CA SER A 83 17.46 12.34 10.27
C SER A 83 16.25 13.16 9.80
N ILE A 84 16.54 14.32 9.20
CA ILE A 84 15.52 15.29 8.77
C ILE A 84 15.87 15.73 7.36
N LEU A 85 14.88 15.71 6.46
CA LEU A 85 15.05 16.06 5.06
C LEU A 85 13.91 16.96 4.57
N PRO A 86 14.17 18.23 4.19
CA PRO A 86 13.18 19.06 3.54
C PRO A 86 13.00 18.67 2.06
N TRP A 87 11.79 18.87 1.55
CA TRP A 87 11.41 18.54 0.19
C TRP A 87 11.32 19.79 -0.69
N THR A 88 11.36 19.59 -2.00
CA THR A 88 11.22 20.67 -2.98
C THR A 88 9.85 20.59 -3.65
N ASP A 89 9.10 21.70 -3.64
CA ASP A 89 7.82 21.81 -4.35
C ASP A 89 8.02 21.82 -5.87
N SER A 90 7.10 21.20 -6.59
CA SER A 90 6.99 21.25 -8.03
C SER A 90 5.52 21.27 -8.44
N LEU A 91 5.16 22.22 -9.31
CA LEU A 91 3.84 22.24 -9.93
C LEU A 91 3.81 21.26 -11.09
N PHE A 92 2.99 20.22 -10.97
CA PHE A 92 2.82 19.17 -11.97
C PHE A 92 1.50 19.35 -12.73
N THR A 93 1.51 19.07 -14.03
CA THR A 93 0.28 18.98 -14.84
C THR A 93 -0.02 17.51 -15.10
N PHE A 94 -1.20 17.05 -14.71
CA PHE A 94 -1.64 15.66 -14.90
C PHE A 94 -2.23 15.43 -16.30
N ASP A 95 -2.47 14.17 -16.66
CA ASP A 95 -2.96 13.76 -17.99
C ASP A 95 -4.34 14.36 -18.35
N ASP A 96 -5.15 14.67 -17.34
CA ASP A 96 -6.46 15.31 -17.49
C ASP A 96 -6.36 16.85 -17.62
N GLY A 97 -5.14 17.40 -17.59
CA GLY A 97 -4.86 18.83 -17.65
C GLY A 97 -4.97 19.56 -16.31
N SER A 98 -5.36 18.88 -15.23
CA SER A 98 -5.37 19.47 -13.88
C SER A 98 -3.95 19.73 -13.40
N GLN A 99 -3.79 20.68 -12.48
CA GLN A 99 -2.51 21.00 -11.86
C GLN A 99 -2.50 20.60 -10.39
N GLY A 100 -1.32 20.31 -9.86
CA GLY A 100 -1.17 20.05 -8.43
C GLY A 100 0.27 20.15 -7.95
N HIS A 101 0.42 20.46 -6.67
CA HIS A 101 1.72 20.54 -6.03
C HIS A 101 2.19 19.15 -5.64
N VAL A 102 3.31 18.75 -6.22
CA VAL A 102 4.01 17.49 -5.93
C VAL A 102 5.37 17.85 -5.38
N PHE A 103 5.55 17.58 -4.09
CA PHE A 103 6.84 17.72 -3.44
C PHE A 103 7.68 16.51 -3.78
N PHE A 104 8.97 16.72 -4.03
CA PHE A 104 9.93 15.66 -4.28
C PHE A 104 11.17 15.79 -3.39
N ALA A 105 11.78 14.65 -3.06
CA ALA A 105 13.07 14.59 -2.39
C ALA A 105 13.89 13.35 -2.85
N PRO A 106 15.22 13.48 -3.01
CA PRO A 106 16.10 12.33 -3.22
C PRO A 106 16.30 11.60 -1.88
N LEU A 107 15.32 10.77 -1.51
CA LEU A 107 15.25 10.06 -0.24
C LEU A 107 15.23 8.55 -0.49
N ARG A 108 16.28 7.86 -0.03
CA ARG A 108 16.33 6.40 0.02
C ARG A 108 15.75 5.89 1.32
N ILE A 109 14.57 5.30 1.20
CA ILE A 109 13.79 4.76 2.30
C ILE A 109 14.47 3.49 2.84
N GLN A 110 14.66 3.42 4.16
CA GLN A 110 15.31 2.29 4.81
C GLN A 110 14.26 1.25 5.27
N PRO A 111 14.51 -0.05 5.07
CA PRO A 111 13.62 -1.11 5.55
C PRO A 111 13.46 -1.07 7.08
N GLY A 112 12.23 -1.22 7.57
CA GLY A 112 11.94 -1.26 9.01
C GLY A 112 12.02 0.09 9.73
N HIS A 113 12.31 1.19 9.03
CA HIS A 113 12.31 2.52 9.61
C HIS A 113 10.89 3.10 9.65
N THR A 114 10.65 3.97 10.63
CA THR A 114 9.42 4.76 10.73
C THR A 114 9.69 6.18 10.28
N TYR A 115 8.89 6.69 9.34
CA TYR A 115 8.99 8.05 8.83
C TYR A 115 7.77 8.86 9.22
N ARG A 116 8.00 10.11 9.62
CA ARG A 116 6.97 11.14 9.76
C ARG A 116 7.14 12.17 8.67
N ILE A 117 6.05 12.48 7.98
CA ILE A 117 6.00 13.48 6.93
C ILE A 117 5.16 14.63 7.46
N GLU A 118 5.72 15.83 7.50
CA GLU A 118 5.06 17.04 8.01
C GLU A 118 4.97 18.10 6.93
N VAL A 119 3.77 18.68 6.78
CA VAL A 119 3.56 19.92 6.04
C VAL A 119 3.35 21.03 7.06
N GLU A 120 4.20 22.04 7.03
CA GLU A 120 4.10 23.24 7.86
C GLU A 120 3.70 24.44 7.01
N ARG A 121 2.73 25.22 7.50
CA ARG A 121 2.34 26.52 6.96
C ARG A 121 3.08 27.64 7.68
N SER A 122 3.27 28.80 7.04
CA SER A 122 4.00 29.94 7.63
C SER A 122 3.47 30.47 8.97
N ASP A 123 2.22 30.17 9.34
CA ASP A 123 1.62 30.53 10.62
C ASP A 123 1.74 29.45 11.72
N GLY A 124 2.51 28.39 11.45
CA GLY A 124 2.84 27.33 12.41
C GLY A 124 1.83 26.19 12.47
N ILE A 125 0.85 26.14 11.56
CA ILE A 125 -0.05 24.99 11.44
C ILE A 125 0.69 23.83 10.79
N ILE A 126 0.56 22.65 11.40
CA ILE A 126 1.20 21.41 10.96
C ILE A 126 0.14 20.34 10.69
N ALA A 127 0.23 19.72 9.52
CA ALA A 127 -0.40 18.43 9.23
C ALA A 127 0.69 17.37 9.06
N SER A 128 0.44 16.16 9.54
CA SER A 128 1.46 15.10 9.55
C SER A 128 0.90 13.72 9.28
N ALA A 129 1.70 12.84 8.71
CA ALA A 129 1.42 11.42 8.56
C ALA A 129 2.63 10.59 8.99
N GLU A 130 2.38 9.45 9.63
CA GLU A 130 3.42 8.49 10.02
C GLU A 130 3.21 7.16 9.30
N THR A 131 4.31 6.54 8.87
CA THR A 131 4.32 5.26 8.17
C THR A 131 5.56 4.46 8.58
N THR A 132 5.42 3.13 8.70
CA THR A 132 6.54 2.23 9.00
C THR A 132 6.82 1.34 7.80
N VAL A 133 8.03 1.45 7.26
CA VAL A 133 8.45 0.71 6.08
C VAL A 133 8.54 -0.78 6.42
N PRO A 134 8.03 -1.68 5.55
CA PRO A 134 8.23 -3.11 5.73
C PRO A 134 9.69 -3.48 5.97
N ALA A 135 9.94 -4.29 6.99
CA ALA A 135 11.28 -4.81 7.28
C ALA A 135 11.72 -5.79 6.19
N LEU A 136 13.04 -6.02 6.07
CA LEU A 136 13.58 -7.02 5.15
C LEU A 136 13.07 -8.43 5.52
N PRO A 137 12.29 -9.10 4.65
CA PRO A 137 11.87 -10.47 4.91
C PRO A 137 12.99 -11.46 4.62
N VAL A 138 12.88 -12.66 5.17
CA VAL A 138 13.82 -13.76 4.91
C VAL A 138 13.15 -14.79 4.00
N PRO A 139 13.55 -14.90 2.72
CA PRO A 139 13.03 -15.92 1.83
C PRO A 139 13.66 -17.29 2.14
N VAL A 140 12.84 -18.33 2.14
CA VAL A 140 13.25 -19.72 2.25
C VAL A 140 12.59 -20.50 1.12
N VAL A 141 13.40 -20.98 0.19
CA VAL A 141 12.95 -21.81 -0.93
C VAL A 141 12.98 -23.26 -0.49
N ASP A 142 11.82 -23.89 -0.41
CA ASP A 142 11.71 -25.29 -0.05
C ASP A 142 12.11 -26.20 -1.23
N PRO A 143 12.53 -27.44 -0.99
CA PRO A 143 12.79 -28.40 -2.06
C PRO A 143 11.57 -28.58 -2.97
N VAL A 144 11.83 -28.85 -4.26
CA VAL A 144 10.78 -29.18 -5.22
C VAL A 144 10.05 -30.44 -4.76
N SER A 145 8.71 -30.39 -4.78
CA SER A 145 7.85 -31.55 -4.61
C SER A 145 7.46 -32.09 -5.98
N ASP A 146 8.06 -33.21 -6.36
CA ASP A 146 7.75 -33.93 -7.60
C ASP A 146 6.89 -35.17 -7.28
N ALA A 147 5.58 -35.06 -7.54
CA ALA A 147 4.65 -36.19 -7.44
C ALA A 147 4.46 -36.91 -8.79
N GLY A 148 5.37 -36.71 -9.74
CA GLY A 148 5.30 -37.10 -11.15
C GLY A 148 5.25 -35.88 -12.07
N SER A 149 5.54 -36.09 -13.37
CA SER A 149 5.72 -35.02 -14.38
C SER A 149 4.52 -34.08 -14.60
N LEU A 150 3.36 -34.38 -14.02
CA LEU A 150 2.14 -33.57 -14.12
C LEU A 150 1.93 -32.64 -12.92
N PHE A 151 2.64 -32.84 -11.81
CA PHE A 151 2.44 -32.11 -10.56
C PHE A 151 3.79 -31.80 -9.91
N ILE A 152 4.50 -30.84 -10.50
CA ILE A 152 5.76 -30.32 -9.98
C ILE A 152 5.45 -28.98 -9.32
N THR A 153 5.57 -28.94 -7.99
CA THR A 153 5.30 -27.73 -7.21
C THR A 153 6.49 -27.40 -6.31
N GLN A 154 6.59 -26.14 -5.92
CA GLN A 154 7.61 -25.67 -5.00
C GLN A 154 7.02 -24.63 -4.06
N SER A 155 7.41 -24.64 -2.79
CA SER A 155 7.01 -23.59 -1.85
C SER A 155 8.13 -22.60 -1.64
N VAL A 156 7.79 -21.32 -1.60
CA VAL A 156 8.67 -20.24 -1.15
C VAL A 156 8.03 -19.61 0.08
N ARG A 157 8.76 -19.58 1.19
CA ARG A 157 8.32 -18.98 2.45
C ARG A 157 9.03 -17.67 2.66
N TRP A 158 8.28 -16.60 2.91
CA TRP A 158 8.79 -15.28 3.24
C TRP A 158 8.54 -15.02 4.72
N LEU A 159 9.59 -15.17 5.53
CA LEU A 159 9.53 -14.96 6.98
C LEU A 159 9.64 -13.48 7.30
N GLY A 160 8.97 -13.04 8.37
CA GLY A 160 8.95 -11.63 8.77
C GLY A 160 7.99 -10.77 7.95
N VAL A 161 7.14 -11.38 7.12
CA VAL A 161 6.03 -10.72 6.43
C VAL A 161 4.77 -10.90 7.25
N GLU A 162 4.27 -9.84 7.88
CA GLU A 162 3.12 -9.90 8.79
C GLU A 162 1.79 -10.06 8.02
N TYR A 163 1.62 -9.31 6.94
CA TYR A 163 0.39 -9.24 6.15
C TYR A 163 0.52 -9.92 4.79
N ASP A 164 -0.61 -10.29 4.17
CA ASP A 164 -0.60 -10.88 2.82
C ASP A 164 0.15 -9.94 1.86
N PRO A 165 1.19 -10.42 1.15
CA PRO A 165 1.83 -9.61 0.14
C PRO A 165 0.80 -9.04 -0.82
N PHE A 166 0.90 -7.75 -1.14
CA PHE A 166 -0.02 -7.11 -2.06
C PHE A 166 0.09 -7.69 -3.48
N ASN A 167 1.32 -7.94 -3.92
CA ASN A 167 1.62 -8.58 -5.21
C ASN A 167 2.64 -9.70 -5.01
N VAL A 168 2.47 -10.80 -5.75
CA VAL A 168 3.45 -11.88 -5.86
C VAL A 168 3.62 -12.24 -7.34
N GLU A 169 4.85 -12.18 -7.80
CA GLU A 169 5.24 -12.47 -9.18
C GLU A 169 6.44 -13.42 -9.18
N THR A 170 6.39 -14.47 -10.00
CA THR A 170 7.55 -15.31 -10.28
C THR A 170 8.10 -15.02 -11.66
N TYR A 171 9.42 -14.96 -11.80
CA TYR A 171 10.09 -14.77 -13.07
C TYR A 171 10.94 -15.99 -13.42
N TYR A 172 10.80 -16.45 -14.66
CA TYR A 172 11.52 -17.60 -15.21
C TYR A 172 12.53 -17.10 -16.22
N ARG A 173 13.80 -17.43 -16.01
CA ARG A 173 14.90 -16.95 -16.84
C ARG A 173 15.36 -18.03 -17.82
N PHE A 174 15.47 -17.66 -19.09
CA PHE A 174 15.88 -18.55 -20.18
C PHE A 174 17.00 -17.97 -21.04
N LEU A 175 17.78 -18.87 -21.65
CA LEU A 175 18.61 -18.59 -22.82
C LEU A 175 18.02 -19.31 -24.04
N THR A 176 17.87 -18.56 -25.14
CA THR A 176 17.35 -19.07 -26.42
C THR A 176 18.46 -19.60 -27.34
N ALA A 177 19.68 -19.09 -27.17
CA ALA A 177 20.89 -19.56 -27.83
C ALA A 177 22.13 -19.17 -27.02
N PRO A 178 23.27 -19.87 -27.19
CA PRO A 178 24.54 -19.45 -26.58
C PRO A 178 24.89 -18.01 -26.97
N GLY A 179 25.11 -17.15 -25.97
CA GLY A 179 25.44 -15.73 -26.17
C GLY A 179 24.25 -14.81 -26.47
N ALA A 180 23.02 -15.33 -26.53
CA ALA A 180 21.81 -14.51 -26.59
C ALA A 180 21.57 -13.80 -25.24
N PRO A 181 20.86 -12.66 -25.22
CA PRO A 181 20.39 -12.07 -23.97
C PRO A 181 19.41 -13.01 -23.26
N PHE A 182 19.33 -12.88 -21.94
CA PHE A 182 18.32 -13.58 -21.16
C PHE A 182 16.91 -13.15 -21.57
N THR A 183 16.00 -14.12 -21.57
CA THR A 183 14.56 -13.87 -21.68
C THR A 183 13.93 -14.21 -20.35
N ASP A 184 13.32 -13.22 -19.72
CA ASP A 184 12.59 -13.38 -18.46
C ASP A 184 11.09 -13.42 -18.77
N VAL A 185 10.40 -14.44 -18.26
CA VAL A 185 8.94 -14.58 -18.36
C VAL A 185 8.35 -14.48 -16.97
N ALA A 186 7.50 -13.48 -16.76
CA ALA A 186 6.82 -13.27 -15.48
C ALA A 186 5.47 -13.99 -15.44
N VAL A 187 5.16 -14.54 -14.28
CA VAL A 187 3.87 -15.15 -13.95
C VAL A 187 3.39 -14.57 -12.63
N GLU A 188 2.23 -13.93 -12.67
CA GLU A 188 1.55 -13.41 -11.48
C GLU A 188 0.81 -14.53 -10.75
N TYR A 189 0.81 -14.46 -9.42
CA TYR A 189 0.23 -15.47 -8.54
C TYR A 189 -0.98 -14.92 -7.79
N ASP A 190 -2.11 -15.63 -7.89
CA ASP A 190 -3.34 -15.27 -7.19
C ASP A 190 -3.21 -15.42 -5.66
N PRO A 191 -4.01 -14.68 -4.87
CA PRO A 191 -4.08 -14.86 -3.41
C PRO A 191 -4.39 -16.31 -2.97
N ALA A 192 -5.05 -17.11 -3.82
CA ALA A 192 -5.36 -18.52 -3.54
C ALA A 192 -4.10 -19.41 -3.42
N ASN A 193 -2.96 -18.99 -3.97
CA ASN A 193 -1.68 -19.69 -3.87
C ASN A 193 -0.89 -19.31 -2.62
N ARG A 194 -1.43 -18.43 -1.78
CA ARG A 194 -0.76 -17.82 -0.65
C ARG A 194 -1.43 -18.29 0.64
N SER A 195 -0.63 -18.54 1.66
CA SER A 195 -1.13 -18.94 2.97
C SER A 195 -0.21 -18.43 4.07
N PRO A 196 -0.74 -18.12 5.27
CA PRO A 196 0.11 -17.83 6.41
C PRO A 196 1.08 -18.98 6.71
N ASP A 197 2.34 -18.66 6.96
CA ASP A 197 3.34 -19.61 7.42
C ASP A 197 3.34 -19.73 8.94
N THR A 198 3.66 -20.92 9.45
CA THR A 198 3.72 -21.21 10.89
C THR A 198 4.81 -20.42 11.64
N ALA A 199 5.83 -19.93 10.93
CA ALA A 199 6.99 -19.25 11.51
C ALA A 199 6.92 -17.71 11.41
N ASN A 200 5.71 -17.13 11.40
CA ASN A 200 5.45 -15.71 11.18
C ASN A 200 5.93 -15.24 9.80
N GLY A 201 5.07 -15.38 8.80
CA GLY A 201 5.39 -15.12 7.42
C GLY A 201 4.30 -15.59 6.47
N TRP A 202 4.62 -15.62 5.19
CA TRP A 202 3.73 -16.12 4.14
C TRP A 202 4.39 -17.21 3.32
N ARG A 203 3.63 -18.25 3.00
CA ARG A 203 4.01 -19.32 2.10
C ARG A 203 3.29 -19.13 0.77
N ILE A 204 4.07 -19.11 -0.30
CA ILE A 204 3.61 -19.06 -1.69
C ILE A 204 3.86 -20.43 -2.31
N GLN A 205 2.80 -21.07 -2.82
CA GLN A 205 2.91 -22.31 -3.56
C GLN A 205 3.02 -22.03 -5.07
N VAL A 206 4.21 -22.27 -5.62
CA VAL A 206 4.54 -22.19 -7.03
C VAL A 206 4.16 -23.49 -7.72
N ASP A 207 3.35 -23.41 -8.77
CA ASP A 207 2.98 -24.55 -9.62
C ASP A 207 3.83 -24.50 -10.90
N LEU A 208 5.01 -25.13 -10.84
CA LEU A 208 5.97 -25.14 -11.93
C LEU A 208 5.41 -25.82 -13.18
N SER A 209 4.55 -26.83 -12.99
CA SER A 209 3.86 -27.52 -14.07
C SER A 209 2.84 -26.62 -14.75
N SER A 210 1.99 -25.92 -14.00
CA SER A 210 1.01 -24.99 -14.57
C SER A 210 1.67 -23.75 -15.19
N ASP A 211 2.77 -23.26 -14.61
CA ASP A 211 3.46 -22.08 -15.12
C ASP A 211 4.13 -22.35 -16.46
N LYS A 212 4.60 -23.58 -16.70
CA LYS A 212 5.09 -24.00 -18.02
C LYS A 212 4.09 -23.70 -19.13
N ASP A 213 2.81 -23.97 -18.90
CA ASP A 213 1.77 -23.75 -19.92
C ASP A 213 1.65 -22.26 -20.26
N LYS A 214 1.68 -21.39 -19.23
CA LYS A 214 1.71 -19.92 -19.39
C LYS A 214 2.97 -19.46 -20.12
N ILE A 215 4.13 -20.05 -19.81
CA ILE A 215 5.42 -19.70 -20.42
C ILE A 215 5.43 -20.04 -21.92
N ILE A 216 4.84 -21.17 -22.33
CA ILE A 216 4.81 -21.60 -23.73
C ILE A 216 3.98 -20.65 -24.59
N GLU A 217 2.96 -20.00 -24.03
CA GLU A 217 2.18 -18.97 -24.73
C GLU A 217 3.03 -17.74 -25.08
N VAL A 218 4.00 -17.40 -24.23
CA VAL A 218 4.88 -16.23 -24.40
C VAL A 218 6.11 -16.57 -25.26
N VAL A 219 6.73 -17.73 -25.02
CA VAL A 219 7.95 -18.17 -25.70
C VAL A 219 7.69 -19.51 -26.40
N PRO A 220 7.13 -19.48 -27.63
CA PRO A 220 6.83 -20.70 -28.36
C PRO A 220 8.13 -21.40 -28.80
N GLN A 221 8.30 -22.65 -28.34
CA GLN A 221 9.40 -23.63 -28.56
C GLN A 221 10.23 -23.95 -27.29
N PRO A 222 9.64 -24.58 -26.25
CA PRO A 222 10.33 -24.90 -25.00
C PRO A 222 11.51 -25.87 -25.15
N GLY A 223 11.50 -26.73 -26.18
CA GLY A 223 12.53 -27.76 -26.38
C GLY A 223 13.95 -27.26 -26.68
N ASN A 224 14.11 -25.96 -26.95
CA ASN A 224 15.41 -25.31 -27.15
C ASN A 224 15.72 -24.25 -26.08
N LEU A 225 14.83 -24.05 -25.11
CA LEU A 225 15.04 -23.08 -24.04
C LEU A 225 15.95 -23.67 -22.98
N THR A 226 17.11 -23.05 -22.82
CA THR A 226 17.98 -23.36 -21.69
C THR A 226 17.45 -22.64 -20.45
N PHE A 227 16.96 -23.39 -19.49
CA PHE A 227 16.43 -22.87 -18.23
C PHE A 227 17.57 -22.45 -17.32
N MET A 228 17.57 -21.19 -16.88
CA MET A 228 18.68 -20.63 -16.10
C MET A 228 18.35 -20.49 -14.62
N GLY A 229 17.07 -20.32 -14.29
CA GLY A 229 16.64 -20.14 -12.90
C GLY A 229 15.24 -19.57 -12.80
N ILE A 230 14.80 -19.46 -11.55
CA ILE A 230 13.55 -18.84 -11.15
C ILE A 230 13.91 -17.71 -10.20
N GLY A 231 13.09 -16.68 -10.15
CA GLY A 231 12.95 -15.95 -8.92
C GLY A 231 11.53 -15.53 -8.64
N MET A 232 11.35 -14.95 -7.47
CA MET A 232 10.06 -14.51 -6.96
C MET A 232 10.23 -13.12 -6.38
N GLY A 233 9.38 -12.20 -6.83
CA GLY A 233 9.19 -10.89 -6.23
C GLY A 233 7.90 -10.86 -5.41
N ILE A 234 7.97 -10.24 -4.23
CA ILE A 234 6.79 -9.88 -3.45
C ILE A 234 6.77 -8.38 -3.19
N THR A 235 5.58 -7.78 -3.21
CA THR A 235 5.35 -6.41 -2.72
C THR A 235 4.66 -6.48 -1.38
N VAL A 236 5.24 -5.85 -0.36
CA VAL A 236 4.66 -5.75 0.98
C VAL A 236 4.32 -4.28 1.21
N LEU A 237 3.13 -4.05 1.75
CA LEU A 237 2.64 -2.73 2.16
C LEU A 237 2.78 -2.59 3.68
N ASP A 238 2.86 -1.36 4.16
CA ASP A 238 2.73 -1.09 5.59
C ASP A 238 1.31 -1.30 6.10
N ASP A 239 1.16 -1.21 7.42
CA ASP A 239 -0.12 -1.35 8.12
C ASP A 239 -1.11 -0.20 7.86
N GLN A 240 -0.64 0.94 7.35
CA GLN A 240 -1.50 2.06 7.01
C GLN A 240 -2.43 1.70 5.85
N PHE A 241 -2.01 0.78 4.97
CA PHE A 241 -2.86 0.29 3.89
C PHE A 241 -4.01 -0.63 4.35
N ASP A 242 -4.08 -0.98 5.64
CA ASP A 242 -5.17 -1.81 6.15
C ASP A 242 -6.51 -1.05 6.07
N PRO A 243 -7.52 -1.62 5.39
CA PRO A 243 -8.78 -0.93 5.22
C PRO A 243 -9.55 -0.84 6.55
N PRO A 244 -10.36 0.21 6.74
CA PRO A 244 -11.10 0.40 7.99
C PRO A 244 -12.08 -0.77 8.21
N GLY A 245 -11.97 -1.42 9.37
CA GLY A 245 -12.76 -2.62 9.68
C GLY A 245 -12.27 -3.92 9.00
N GLY A 246 -11.06 -3.91 8.44
CA GLY A 246 -10.40 -5.10 7.87
C GLY A 246 -10.97 -5.58 6.54
N ARG A 247 -11.78 -4.75 5.86
CA ARG A 247 -12.34 -5.04 4.54
C ARG A 247 -12.32 -3.78 3.69
N PHE A 248 -11.88 -3.91 2.43
CA PHE A 248 -12.03 -2.87 1.44
C PHE A 248 -13.51 -2.75 1.05
N ASP A 249 -14.25 -1.93 1.78
CA ASP A 249 -15.63 -1.56 1.46
C ASP A 249 -15.62 -0.21 0.72
N PRO A 250 -15.97 -0.17 -0.57
CA PRO A 250 -15.97 1.07 -1.35
C PRO A 250 -16.80 2.18 -0.70
N GLU A 251 -17.92 1.86 -0.05
CA GLU A 251 -18.81 2.85 0.58
C GLU A 251 -18.20 3.45 1.86
N VAL A 252 -17.25 2.75 2.47
CA VAL A 252 -16.48 3.19 3.64
C VAL A 252 -15.26 3.98 3.18
N LEU A 253 -14.57 3.54 2.14
CA LEU A 253 -13.34 4.16 1.63
C LEU A 253 -13.57 5.51 0.96
N VAL A 254 -14.75 5.74 0.37
CA VAL A 254 -15.10 7.04 -0.22
C VAL A 254 -15.45 8.10 0.82
N GLN A 255 -15.64 7.71 2.09
CA GLN A 255 -15.96 8.67 3.15
C GLN A 255 -14.70 9.45 3.55
N PRO A 256 -14.74 10.80 3.51
CA PRO A 256 -13.59 11.62 3.87
C PRO A 256 -13.06 11.31 5.28
N GLY A 257 -11.75 11.12 5.40
CA GLY A 257 -11.07 10.86 6.66
C GLY A 257 -11.21 9.44 7.21
N VAL A 258 -11.86 8.52 6.49
CA VAL A 258 -12.04 7.13 6.93
C VAL A 258 -10.82 6.26 6.59
N PHE A 259 -10.24 6.44 5.40
CA PHE A 259 -8.95 5.86 5.05
C PHE A 259 -7.90 6.98 5.03
N SER A 260 -7.45 7.36 6.23
CA SER A 260 -6.56 8.49 6.43
C SER A 260 -5.70 8.30 7.67
N ASN A 261 -4.39 8.45 7.53
CA ASN A 261 -3.43 8.53 8.63
C ASN A 261 -2.86 9.95 8.81
N VAL A 262 -3.43 10.93 8.11
CA VAL A 262 -3.03 12.35 8.21
C VAL A 262 -3.71 13.01 9.40
N GLU A 263 -2.91 13.48 10.36
CA GLU A 263 -3.33 14.34 11.46
C GLU A 263 -3.44 15.81 11.00
N ASN A 264 -4.42 16.55 11.53
CA ASN A 264 -4.74 17.95 11.15
C ASN A 264 -4.93 18.17 9.63
N GLY A 265 -5.38 17.12 8.92
CA GLY A 265 -5.60 17.13 7.48
C GLY A 265 -6.48 15.99 7.01
N PHE A 266 -6.38 15.71 5.72
CA PHE A 266 -6.95 14.54 5.06
C PHE A 266 -5.91 13.83 4.21
N GLY A 267 -6.21 12.60 3.84
CA GLY A 267 -5.47 11.84 2.85
C GLY A 267 -4.61 10.78 3.50
N PHE A 268 -3.60 10.33 2.78
CA PHE A 268 -2.93 9.07 3.09
C PHE A 268 -1.47 9.12 2.69
N VAL A 269 -0.60 8.68 3.60
CA VAL A 269 0.77 8.33 3.23
C VAL A 269 1.16 6.98 3.83
N GLY A 270 1.46 6.02 2.97
CA GLY A 270 1.95 4.70 3.38
C GLY A 270 3.38 4.44 2.90
N ALA A 271 3.87 3.24 3.17
CA ALA A 271 5.14 2.74 2.66
C ALA A 271 4.99 1.37 2.01
N MET A 272 5.89 1.08 1.08
CA MET A 272 5.96 -0.22 0.42
C MET A 272 7.40 -0.67 0.19
N GLY A 273 7.58 -1.99 0.18
CA GLY A 273 8.83 -2.64 -0.16
C GLY A 273 8.60 -3.75 -1.19
N ARG A 274 9.52 -3.86 -2.16
CA ARG A 274 9.56 -4.99 -3.10
C ARG A 274 10.78 -5.83 -2.76
N PHE A 275 10.59 -7.12 -2.57
CA PHE A 275 11.64 -8.04 -2.17
C PHE A 275 11.72 -9.17 -3.17
N THR A 276 12.94 -9.61 -3.51
CA THR A 276 13.17 -10.64 -4.51
C THR A 276 14.06 -11.75 -3.97
N VAL A 277 13.81 -12.98 -4.44
CA VAL A 277 14.69 -14.14 -4.23
C VAL A 277 14.86 -14.86 -5.55
N GLU A 278 16.10 -15.25 -5.86
CA GLU A 278 16.44 -16.04 -7.05
C GLU A 278 17.00 -17.40 -6.63
N TRP A 279 16.64 -18.45 -7.35
CA TRP A 279 17.17 -19.79 -7.13
C TRP A 279 17.21 -20.60 -8.43
N ILE A 280 17.94 -21.71 -8.37
CA ILE A 280 17.98 -22.72 -9.43
C ILE A 280 17.24 -23.97 -8.94
N ILE A 281 16.64 -24.71 -9.87
CA ILE A 281 16.03 -26.02 -9.61
C ILE A 281 16.91 -27.13 -10.18
N PRO A 282 16.83 -28.36 -9.64
CA PRO A 282 17.64 -29.49 -10.10
C PRO A 282 17.44 -29.82 -11.60
N ASP A 283 18.50 -30.26 -12.27
CA ASP A 283 18.50 -30.56 -13.72
C ASP A 283 17.46 -31.63 -14.12
N ASP A 284 17.20 -32.61 -13.25
CA ASP A 284 16.16 -33.63 -13.47
C ASP A 284 14.76 -33.00 -13.47
N ILE A 285 14.49 -32.05 -12.57
CA ILE A 285 13.23 -31.29 -12.57
C ILE A 285 13.12 -30.42 -13.82
N VAL A 286 14.20 -29.74 -14.22
CA VAL A 286 14.24 -28.93 -15.46
C VAL A 286 13.86 -29.79 -16.67
N ARG A 287 14.41 -31.00 -16.75
CA ARG A 287 14.10 -31.97 -17.82
C ARG A 287 12.67 -32.47 -17.73
N ASN A 288 12.14 -32.73 -16.52
CA ASN A 288 10.75 -33.15 -16.33
C ASN A 288 9.76 -32.05 -16.75
N LEU A 289 10.11 -30.78 -16.54
CA LEU A 289 9.38 -29.63 -17.06
C LEU A 289 9.53 -29.47 -18.59
N GLY A 290 10.43 -30.21 -19.24
CA GLY A 290 10.60 -30.21 -20.70
C GLY A 290 11.50 -29.10 -21.22
N TYR A 291 12.36 -28.52 -20.35
CA TYR A 291 13.37 -27.55 -20.71
C TYR A 291 14.77 -28.19 -20.78
N VAL A 292 15.75 -27.44 -21.28
CA VAL A 292 17.16 -27.85 -21.31
C VAL A 292 17.88 -27.26 -20.09
N PRO A 293 18.57 -28.06 -19.25
CA PRO A 293 19.37 -27.50 -18.16
C PRO A 293 20.64 -26.80 -18.69
N PRO A 294 21.22 -25.87 -17.93
CA PRO A 294 22.44 -25.19 -18.35
C PRO A 294 23.58 -26.20 -18.46
N GLN A 295 24.42 -26.08 -19.50
CA GLN A 295 25.60 -26.93 -19.62
C GLN A 295 26.56 -26.62 -18.47
N GLN A 296 26.79 -27.59 -17.59
CA GLN A 296 27.89 -27.52 -16.64
C GLN A 296 29.18 -27.60 -17.46
N ASN A 297 29.97 -26.52 -17.48
CA ASN A 297 31.30 -26.60 -18.06
C ASN A 297 32.12 -27.66 -17.30
N PRO A 298 32.78 -28.60 -18.00
CA PRO A 298 33.60 -29.63 -17.37
C PRO A 298 34.81 -29.06 -16.63
#